data_AF-A0A0G2JEX2-F1
#
_entry.id   AF-A0A0G2JEX2-F1
#
_cell.length_a   1.000
_cell.length_b   1.000
_cell.length_c   1.000
_cell.angle_alpha   90.00
_cell.angle_beta   90.00
_cell.angle_gamma   90.00
#
_symmetry.space_group_name_H-M   'P 1'
#
loop_
_entity.id
_entity.type
_entity.pdbx_description
1 polymer ?
#
loop_
_entity_poly.entity_id
_entity_poly.type
_entity_poly.pdbx_seq_one_letter_code
_entity_poly.pdbx_strand_id
1 'polypeptide(L)'
;MEPEEGTPLWRLQKLPPEQGAGTLQQLNQLNSCHQEAVLKCLKSRRNEIKQALLGEIVDISCAQLQDFDWQLKLALSSDKIATLQMPLLNLHLDVKEDDKVKPYTVE
;
A
#
# COMPACT_ATOMS: atom_id res chain seq x y z
N MET A 1 8.47 -23.99 5.26
CA MET A 1 7.88 -23.59 6.56
C MET A 1 7.61 -22.11 6.39
N GLU A 2 6.45 -21.81 5.83
CA GLU A 2 6.08 -20.45 5.43
C GLU A 2 5.58 -19.70 6.68
N PRO A 3 6.06 -18.49 6.97
CA PRO A 3 5.38 -17.62 7.91
C PRO A 3 4.30 -16.83 7.16
N GLU A 4 3.09 -16.90 7.69
CA GLU A 4 1.91 -16.18 7.21
C GLU A 4 2.14 -14.66 7.35
N GLU A 5 2.35 -13.99 6.21
CA GLU A 5 2.43 -12.53 6.07
C GLU A 5 1.05 -11.90 6.38
N GLY A 6 0.84 -11.61 7.66
CA GLY A 6 -0.29 -10.81 8.12
C GLY A 6 -0.24 -9.41 7.50
N THR A 7 -1.23 -9.10 6.65
CA THR A 7 -1.38 -7.77 6.05
C THR A 7 -1.34 -6.69 7.14
N PRO A 8 -0.41 -5.72 7.09
CA PRO A 8 -0.19 -4.83 8.22
C PRO A 8 -1.37 -3.86 8.41
N LEU A 9 -1.84 -3.78 9.67
CA LEU A 9 -3.07 -3.11 10.12
C LEU A 9 -3.15 -1.60 9.78
N TRP A 10 -2.03 -0.95 9.47
CA TRP A 10 -2.00 0.47 9.10
C TRP A 10 -2.67 0.77 7.74
N ARG A 11 -2.86 -0.22 6.85
CA ARG A 11 -3.58 -0.02 5.58
C ARG A 11 -5.09 0.21 5.73
N LEU A 12 -5.69 -0.07 6.89
CA LEU A 12 -7.14 0.07 7.09
C LEU A 12 -7.57 1.45 7.60
N GLN A 13 -6.62 2.36 7.84
CA GLN A 13 -6.90 3.69 8.42
C GLN A 13 -7.01 4.83 7.39
N LYS A 14 -7.28 4.51 6.11
CA LYS A 14 -7.46 5.50 5.03
C LYS A 14 -8.76 5.27 4.25
N LEU A 15 -9.88 5.14 4.94
CA LEU A 15 -11.20 5.30 4.32
C LEU A 15 -11.87 6.55 4.93
N PRO A 16 -12.32 7.53 4.13
CA PRO A 16 -13.01 8.71 4.65
C PRO A 16 -14.24 8.30 5.47
N PRO A 17 -14.32 8.62 6.77
CA PRO A 17 -15.45 8.23 7.62
C PRO A 17 -16.76 8.96 7.25
N GLU A 18 -16.67 10.00 6.42
CA GLU A 18 -17.76 10.96 6.16
C GLU A 18 -18.85 10.38 5.24
N GLN A 19 -18.53 9.41 4.38
CA GLN A 19 -19.46 8.77 3.43
C GLN A 19 -20.17 7.53 4.03
N GLY A 20 -19.57 6.89 5.04
CA GLY A 20 -20.09 5.66 5.65
C GLY A 20 -21.21 5.90 6.68
N ALA A 21 -21.22 7.06 7.33
CA ALA A 21 -22.19 7.37 8.39
C ALA A 21 -23.62 7.57 7.84
N GLY A 22 -23.76 8.23 6.68
CA GLY A 22 -25.08 8.47 6.06
C GLY A 22 -25.72 7.21 5.48
N THR A 23 -24.92 6.30 4.92
CA THR A 23 -25.40 5.03 4.37
C THR A 23 -25.88 4.07 5.46
N LEU A 24 -25.22 4.03 6.63
CA LEU A 24 -25.68 3.24 7.78
C LEU A 24 -27.02 3.75 8.34
N GLN A 25 -27.25 5.07 8.35
CA GLN A 25 -28.53 5.64 8.77
C GLN A 25 -29.68 5.28 7.81
N GLN A 26 -29.42 5.17 6.51
CA GLN A 26 -30.42 4.73 5.54
C GLN A 26 -30.74 3.24 5.65
N LEU A 27 -29.72 2.40 5.95
CA LEU A 27 -29.93 0.97 6.18
C LEU A 27 -30.79 0.71 7.43
N ASN A 28 -30.60 1.50 8.49
CA ASN A 28 -31.40 1.38 9.71
C ASN A 28 -32.89 1.68 9.52
N GLN A 29 -33.29 2.32 8.43
CA GLN A 29 -34.70 2.58 8.08
C GLN A 29 -35.37 1.42 7.35
N LEU A 30 -34.59 0.42 6.90
CA LEU A 30 -35.10 -0.77 6.23
C LEU A 30 -35.51 -1.83 7.25
N ASN A 31 -36.38 -2.76 6.85
CA ASN A 31 -36.69 -3.92 7.69
C ASN A 31 -35.51 -4.93 7.71
N SER A 32 -35.53 -5.83 8.70
CA SER A 32 -34.43 -6.76 8.97
C SER A 32 -34.03 -7.64 7.77
N CYS A 33 -35.00 -8.11 7.00
CA CYS A 33 -34.75 -8.95 5.82
C CYS A 33 -33.95 -8.19 4.74
N HIS A 34 -34.33 -6.94 4.46
CA HIS A 34 -33.62 -6.11 3.48
C HIS A 34 -32.25 -5.68 3.99
N GLN A 35 -32.12 -5.35 5.28
CA GLN A 35 -30.83 -5.04 5.90
C GLN A 35 -29.85 -6.21 5.76
N GLU A 36 -30.31 -7.43 6.06
CA GLU A 36 -29.49 -8.63 6.00
C GLU A 36 -29.05 -8.92 4.55
N ALA A 37 -29.95 -8.81 3.59
CA ALA A 37 -29.63 -8.98 2.17
C ALA A 37 -28.55 -7.99 1.71
N VAL A 38 -28.70 -6.70 2.06
CA VAL A 38 -27.73 -5.67 1.68
C VAL A 38 -26.37 -5.91 2.35
N LEU A 39 -26.35 -6.21 3.66
CA LEU A 39 -25.11 -6.52 4.38
C LEU A 39 -24.42 -7.76 3.81
N LYS A 40 -25.18 -8.79 3.41
CA LYS A 40 -24.63 -9.99 2.77
C LYS A 40 -23.98 -9.67 1.43
N CYS A 41 -24.62 -8.85 0.59
CA CYS A 41 -24.06 -8.38 -0.67
C CYS A 41 -22.77 -7.56 -0.45
N LEU A 42 -22.79 -6.59 0.47
CA LEU A 42 -21.63 -5.75 0.78
C LEU A 42 -20.45 -6.57 1.33
N LYS A 43 -20.73 -7.55 2.21
CA LYS A 43 -19.71 -8.46 2.72
C LYS A 43 -19.11 -9.32 1.60
N SER A 44 -19.95 -9.87 0.73
CA SER A 44 -19.50 -10.70 -0.41
C SER A 44 -18.63 -9.91 -1.39
N ARG A 45 -18.94 -8.63 -1.61
CA ARG A 45 -18.26 -7.77 -2.60
C ARG A 45 -17.22 -6.83 -1.99
N ARG A 46 -16.87 -7.00 -0.71
CA ARG A 46 -15.96 -6.10 0.01
C ARG A 46 -14.63 -5.90 -0.74
N ASN A 47 -14.07 -6.98 -1.27
CA ASN A 47 -12.78 -6.94 -1.95
C ASN A 47 -12.87 -6.15 -3.27
N GLU A 48 -13.90 -6.40 -4.09
CA GLU A 48 -14.16 -5.64 -5.32
C GLU A 48 -14.33 -4.14 -5.02
N ILE A 49 -15.16 -3.80 -4.03
CA ILE A 49 -15.43 -2.43 -3.62
C ILE A 49 -14.14 -1.76 -3.13
N LYS A 50 -13.36 -2.45 -2.29
CA LYS A 50 -12.07 -1.96 -1.80
C LYS A 50 -11.09 -1.72 -2.95
N GLN A 51 -11.01 -2.63 -3.91
CA GLN A 51 -10.11 -2.50 -5.06
C GLN A 51 -10.54 -1.38 -6.00
N ALA A 52 -11.85 -1.19 -6.25
CA ALA A 52 -12.34 -0.08 -7.05
C ALA A 52 -12.03 1.28 -6.39
N LEU A 53 -12.30 1.41 -5.08
CA LEU A 53 -12.04 2.64 -4.34
C LEU A 53 -10.55 2.95 -4.18
N LEU A 54 -9.71 1.93 -3.98
CA LEU A 54 -8.26 2.11 -3.94
C LEU A 54 -7.69 2.38 -5.33
N GLY A 55 -8.22 1.73 -6.37
CA GLY A 55 -7.85 1.93 -7.76
C GLY A 55 -7.96 3.40 -8.15
N GLU A 56 -9.07 4.06 -7.83
CA GLU A 56 -9.25 5.49 -8.11
C GLU A 56 -8.21 6.40 -7.42
N ILE A 57 -7.75 6.04 -6.21
CA ILE A 57 -6.74 6.83 -5.48
C ILE A 57 -5.33 6.55 -6.01
N VAL A 58 -5.09 5.30 -6.40
CA VAL A 58 -3.80 4.78 -6.84
C VAL A 58 -3.53 5.17 -8.30
N ASP A 59 -4.56 5.29 -9.13
CA ASP A 59 -4.50 5.75 -10.54
C ASP A 59 -4.11 7.24 -10.66
N ILE A 60 -4.31 8.04 -9.60
CA ILE A 60 -3.83 9.44 -9.55
C ILE A 60 -2.29 9.50 -9.47
N SER A 61 -1.65 8.45 -8.92
CA SER A 61 -0.20 8.35 -8.82
C SER A 61 0.34 7.57 -10.01
N CYS A 62 0.84 8.28 -11.03
CA CYS A 62 1.42 7.68 -12.24
C CYS A 62 2.58 6.72 -11.93
N ALA A 63 3.22 6.83 -10.77
CA ALA A 63 4.31 5.95 -10.33
C ALA A 63 4.02 5.34 -8.95
N GLN A 64 4.15 4.02 -8.84
CA GLN A 64 3.90 3.25 -7.61
C GLN A 64 5.04 2.28 -7.34
N LEU A 65 5.75 2.44 -6.22
CA LEU A 65 6.78 1.50 -5.78
C LEU A 65 6.15 0.12 -5.51
N GLN A 66 6.62 -0.90 -6.22
CA GLN A 66 6.23 -2.30 -6.05
C GLN A 66 7.17 -3.03 -5.11
N ASP A 67 8.47 -2.86 -5.31
CA ASP A 67 9.50 -3.54 -4.55
C ASP A 67 10.74 -2.66 -4.40
N PHE A 68 11.57 -2.95 -3.39
CA PHE A 68 12.88 -2.32 -3.28
C PHE A 68 13.91 -3.22 -2.59
N ASP A 69 15.13 -3.18 -3.11
CA ASP A 69 16.32 -3.76 -2.50
C ASP A 69 17.31 -2.66 -2.13
N TRP A 70 18.11 -2.88 -1.09
CA TRP A 70 19.14 -1.93 -0.67
C TRP A 70 20.45 -2.63 -0.32
N GLN A 71 21.56 -1.97 -0.62
CA GLN A 71 22.90 -2.46 -0.31
C GLN A 71 23.75 -1.35 0.30
N LEU A 72 24.22 -1.57 1.54
CA LEU A 72 25.16 -0.70 2.22
C LEU A 72 26.59 -1.21 2.04
N LYS A 73 27.50 -0.34 1.57
CA LYS A 73 28.93 -0.61 1.46
C LYS A 73 29.68 0.38 2.35
N LEU A 74 30.76 -0.05 3.01
CA LEU A 74 31.65 0.86 3.74
C LEU A 74 32.91 1.04 2.91
N ALA A 75 33.08 2.23 2.33
CA ALA A 75 34.31 2.56 1.63
C ALA A 75 35.35 3.11 2.61
N LEU A 76 36.60 2.68 2.45
CA LEU A 76 37.74 3.26 3.16
C LEU A 76 38.20 4.49 2.38
N SER A 77 38.18 5.67 3.01
CA SER A 77 38.74 6.87 2.40
C SER A 77 40.28 6.80 2.44
N SER A 78 40.93 7.07 1.30
CA SER A 78 42.39 6.96 1.17
C SER A 78 43.15 8.14 1.79
N ASP A 79 42.45 9.21 2.17
CA ASP A 79 43.04 10.52 2.45
C ASP A 79 43.36 10.77 3.93
N LYS A 80 42.87 9.93 4.87
CA LYS A 80 43.27 9.98 6.29
C LYS A 80 43.25 8.58 6.92
N ILE A 81 44.41 8.12 7.40
CA ILE A 81 44.67 6.79 8.00
C ILE A 81 43.88 6.50 9.31
N ALA A 82 42.93 7.35 9.70
CA ALA A 82 42.05 7.11 10.84
C ALA A 82 40.58 7.32 10.46
N THR A 83 39.89 6.20 10.23
CA THR A 83 38.45 6.02 10.47
C THR A 83 37.51 7.07 9.88
N LEU A 84 37.38 7.08 8.56
CA LEU A 84 36.11 7.48 7.96
C LEU A 84 35.62 6.35 7.06
N GLN A 85 34.90 5.41 7.68
CA GLN A 85 34.09 4.45 6.93
C GLN A 85 32.94 5.24 6.33
N MET A 86 33.03 5.62 5.05
CA MET A 86 31.93 6.31 4.39
C MET A 86 30.87 5.26 4.01
N PRO A 87 29.65 5.32 4.58
CA PRO A 87 28.57 4.45 4.14
C PRO A 87 28.10 4.88 2.75
N LEU A 88 28.12 3.95 1.81
CA LEU A 88 27.57 4.08 0.47
C LEU A 88 26.30 3.23 0.39
N LEU A 89 25.16 3.85 0.09
CA LEU A 89 23.87 3.18 -0.01
C LEU A 89 23.48 3.06 -1.48
N ASN A 90 23.30 1.83 -1.94
CA ASN A 90 22.74 1.56 -3.25
C ASN A 90 21.28 1.15 -3.04
N LEU A 91 20.35 1.77 -3.76
CA LEU A 91 18.94 1.42 -3.73
C LEU A 91 18.53 0.93 -5.12
N HIS A 92 17.83 -0.20 -5.16
CA HIS A 92 17.12 -0.67 -6.33
C HIS A 92 15.62 -0.53 -6.06
N LEU A 93 14.90 0.12 -6.95
CA LEU A 93 13.47 0.40 -6.81
C LEU A 93 12.73 -0.13 -8.02
N ASP A 94 11.76 -1.01 -7.82
CA ASP A 94 10.85 -1.44 -8.88
C ASP A 94 9.58 -0.60 -8.81
N VAL A 95 9.36 0.26 -9.80
CA VAL A 95 8.25 1.21 -9.81
C VAL A 95 7.30 0.86 -10.95
N LYS A 96 6.03 0.61 -10.63
CA LYS A 96 4.95 0.45 -11.59
C LYS A 96 4.49 1.82 -12.09
N GLU A 97 4.61 2.05 -13.38
CA GLU A 97 4.11 3.23 -14.10
C GLU A 97 3.40 2.78 -15.37
N ASP A 98 2.19 3.29 -15.62
CA ASP A 98 1.35 2.92 -16.77
C ASP A 98 1.21 1.39 -16.97
N ASP A 99 0.95 0.67 -15.88
CA ASP A 99 0.89 -0.80 -15.83
C ASP A 99 2.17 -1.57 -16.18
N LYS A 100 3.31 -0.89 -16.28
CA LYS A 100 4.62 -1.50 -16.51
C LYS A 100 5.54 -1.27 -15.32
N VAL A 101 6.21 -2.33 -14.86
CA VAL A 101 7.24 -2.22 -13.82
C VAL A 101 8.55 -1.77 -14.47
N LYS A 102 9.11 -0.66 -13.98
CA LYS A 102 10.39 -0.07 -14.39
C LYS A 102 11.37 -0.10 -13.21
N PRO A 103 12.57 -0.66 -13.38
CA PRO A 103 13.60 -0.66 -12.35
C PRO A 103 14.38 0.67 -12.35
N TYR A 104 14.67 1.19 -11.16
CA TYR A 104 15.49 2.38 -10.92
C TYR A 104 16.63 2.02 -9.96
N THR A 105 17.77 2.69 -10.11
CA THR A 105 18.93 2.52 -9.21
C THR A 105 19.43 3.88 -8.75
N VAL A 106 19.72 4.00 -7.45
CA VAL A 106 20.28 5.21 -6.80
C VAL A 106 21.54 4.81 -6.05
N GLU A 107 22.64 5.54 -6.26
CA GLU A 107 23.97 5.31 -5.64
C GLU A 107 24.43 6.50 -4.80
#